data_AF-A0AAE4JAF9-F1
#
_entry.id   AF-A0AAE4JAF9-F1
#
_cell.length_a   1.000
_cell.length_b   1.000
_cell.length_c   1.000
_cell.angle_alpha   90.00
_cell.angle_beta   90.00
_cell.angle_gamma   90.00
#
_symmetry.space_group_name_H-M   'P 1'
#
loop_
_entity.id
_entity.type
_entity.pdbx_description
1 polymer ?
#
loop_
_entity_poly.entity_id
_entity_poly.type
_entity_poly.pdbx_seq_one_letter_code
_entity_poly.pdbx_strand_id
1 'polypeptide(L)'
;MSHEREEESTRGPEMAPSGGSTPELTTHVGGHLPDQREDTLFRICSRTMTGASGLHHLAYYTDRVLDFALDHLDAPEVALPPAGEEPRVGLRRLGRQLCAAFEQLDDRLRNAYTGALIRTVIRTDDAEIVCDPVVRTQYVVGVGYTGDRDGYIDEANDVDRSLARLITELRAEVGLSSQNLGGFDTEETGDPAREPFVSHVTKRGSLPAPVEEACTGALHPADLHFVAYCVDDEVVFHADVFDHAALSMYFAGSVTPDYRRAFYQKLSEQLCEIRTQLNRVTALLLRGRLKRVVLDVEQGAVYYYRVSRRTHLVGVTLHQPKVHHTDVRMAQLATECEHHPTV
;
A
#
# COMPACT_ATOMS: atom_id res chain seq x y z
N MET A 1 -80.21 -1.57 -25.31
CA MET A 1 -79.22 -0.65 -24.74
C MET A 1 -78.20 -1.49 -24.02
N SER A 2 -77.11 -1.81 -24.72
CA SER A 2 -76.04 -2.68 -24.24
C SER A 2 -74.74 -1.95 -24.59
N HIS A 3 -73.93 -1.70 -23.56
CA HIS A 3 -72.69 -0.95 -23.62
C HIS A 3 -71.58 -1.76 -24.29
N GLU A 4 -70.91 -1.16 -25.28
CA GLU A 4 -69.62 -1.60 -25.78
C GLU A 4 -68.49 -1.10 -24.87
N ARG A 5 -67.46 -1.94 -24.72
CA ARG A 5 -66.22 -1.73 -23.96
C ARG A 5 -65.17 -1.10 -24.87
N GLU A 6 -64.50 -0.04 -24.40
CA GLU A 6 -63.20 0.39 -24.91
C GLU A 6 -62.12 -0.02 -23.89
N GLU A 7 -61.13 -0.79 -24.35
CA GLU A 7 -59.90 -1.11 -23.64
C GLU A 7 -58.83 -0.08 -24.03
N GLU A 8 -58.41 0.77 -23.08
CA GLU A 8 -57.31 1.70 -23.25
C GLU A 8 -56.04 1.11 -22.61
N SER A 9 -55.09 0.72 -23.46
CA SER A 9 -53.80 0.12 -23.11
C SER A 9 -52.81 1.18 -22.62
N THR A 10 -52.46 1.12 -21.34
CA THR A 10 -51.41 1.89 -20.69
C THR A 10 -50.01 1.55 -21.24
N ARG A 11 -49.38 2.50 -21.96
CA ARG A 11 -47.91 2.51 -22.16
C ARG A 11 -47.28 3.48 -21.17
N GLY A 12 -46.55 2.95 -20.20
CA GLY A 12 -45.69 3.72 -19.29
C GLY A 12 -44.45 4.28 -20.00
N PRO A 13 -43.81 5.32 -19.42
CA PRO A 13 -42.68 6.00 -20.05
C PRO A 13 -41.43 5.12 -20.07
N GLU A 14 -40.86 4.99 -21.26
CA GLU A 14 -39.59 4.35 -21.56
C GLU A 14 -38.46 5.19 -20.93
N MET A 15 -37.83 4.68 -19.86
CA MET A 15 -36.62 5.28 -19.31
C MET A 15 -35.46 5.05 -20.29
N ALA A 16 -34.97 6.14 -20.87
CA ALA A 16 -33.72 6.13 -21.61
C ALA A 16 -32.55 5.70 -20.70
N PRO A 17 -31.62 4.85 -21.17
CA PRO A 17 -30.42 4.54 -20.43
C PRO A 17 -29.58 5.82 -20.31
N SER A 18 -29.26 6.22 -19.08
CA SER A 18 -28.28 7.26 -18.81
C SER A 18 -26.92 6.80 -19.32
N GLY A 19 -26.53 7.28 -20.50
CA GLY A 19 -25.19 7.10 -21.05
C GLY A 19 -24.18 7.85 -20.19
N GLY A 20 -23.61 7.17 -19.19
CA GLY A 20 -22.41 7.65 -18.53
C GLY A 20 -21.27 7.64 -19.54
N SER A 21 -20.84 8.82 -19.98
CA SER A 21 -19.62 8.97 -20.78
C SER A 21 -18.46 8.43 -19.96
N THR A 22 -17.77 7.41 -20.49
CA THR A 22 -16.52 6.92 -19.89
C THR A 22 -15.55 8.10 -19.82
N PRO A 23 -14.92 8.38 -18.66
CA PRO A 23 -14.00 9.51 -18.54
C PRO A 23 -12.89 9.38 -19.59
N GLU A 24 -12.60 10.48 -20.27
CA GLU A 24 -11.60 10.52 -21.34
C GLU A 24 -10.20 10.36 -20.74
N LEU A 25 -9.49 9.31 -21.19
CA LEU A 25 -8.17 8.99 -20.71
C LEU A 25 -7.13 9.96 -21.30
N THR A 26 -6.50 10.77 -20.45
CA THR A 26 -5.41 11.65 -20.89
C THR A 26 -4.09 10.88 -20.89
N THR A 27 -3.29 11.11 -21.93
CA THR A 27 -1.99 10.45 -22.15
C THR A 27 -0.87 11.47 -22.27
N HIS A 28 0.25 11.19 -21.61
CA HIS A 28 1.51 11.91 -21.79
C HIS A 28 2.65 10.95 -22.13
N VAL A 29 3.40 11.26 -23.17
CA VAL A 29 4.51 10.46 -23.71
C VAL A 29 5.82 11.24 -23.51
N GLY A 30 6.83 10.61 -22.91
CA GLY A 30 8.17 11.15 -22.75
C GLY A 30 8.87 11.35 -24.09
N GLY A 31 9.71 12.38 -24.21
CA GLY A 31 10.33 12.77 -25.49
C GLY A 31 11.40 11.82 -26.03
N HIS A 32 11.70 10.72 -25.33
CA HIS A 32 12.79 9.79 -25.63
C HIS A 32 12.33 8.41 -26.08
N LEU A 33 11.02 8.20 -26.28
CA LEU A 33 10.39 6.90 -26.53
C LEU A 33 10.61 6.35 -27.96
N PRO A 34 11.27 5.17 -28.16
CA PRO A 34 11.28 4.43 -29.40
C PRO A 34 10.60 3.04 -29.31
N ASP A 35 9.93 2.62 -30.40
CA ASP A 35 9.54 1.23 -30.76
C ASP A 35 8.32 0.53 -30.12
N GLN A 36 7.91 -0.57 -30.79
CA GLN A 36 6.74 -1.45 -30.55
C GLN A 36 6.62 -2.09 -29.15
N ARG A 37 7.71 -2.21 -28.39
CA ARG A 37 7.66 -2.75 -27.01
C ARG A 37 6.91 -1.79 -26.10
N GLU A 38 7.01 -0.50 -26.37
CA GLU A 38 6.32 0.56 -25.64
C GLU A 38 4.82 0.51 -25.91
N ASP A 39 4.39 0.16 -27.13
CA ASP A 39 2.96 -0.05 -27.45
C ASP A 39 2.35 -1.15 -26.58
N THR A 40 3.11 -2.20 -26.27
CA THR A 40 2.63 -3.30 -25.42
C THR A 40 2.50 -2.87 -23.96
N LEU A 41 3.54 -2.25 -23.39
CA LEU A 41 3.52 -1.73 -22.02
C LEU A 41 2.41 -0.69 -21.85
N PHE A 42 2.32 0.25 -22.79
CA PHE A 42 1.29 1.28 -22.83
C PHE A 42 -0.10 0.66 -22.85
N ARG A 43 -0.37 -0.29 -23.76
CA ARG A 43 -1.67 -0.97 -23.87
C ARG A 43 -2.07 -1.68 -22.57
N ILE A 44 -1.14 -2.37 -21.91
CA ILE A 44 -1.39 -3.05 -20.64
C ILE A 44 -1.75 -2.02 -19.56
N CYS A 45 -0.94 -0.95 -19.42
CA CYS A 45 -1.21 0.14 -18.48
C CYS A 45 -2.53 0.86 -18.76
N SER A 46 -2.86 1.15 -20.02
CA SER A 46 -4.13 1.79 -20.43
C SER A 46 -5.35 0.94 -20.10
N ARG A 47 -5.26 -0.38 -20.26
CA ARG A 47 -6.34 -1.28 -19.85
C ARG A 47 -6.53 -1.27 -18.34
N THR A 48 -5.45 -1.27 -17.56
CA THR A 48 -5.57 -1.14 -16.09
C THR A 48 -6.17 0.20 -15.71
N MET A 49 -5.73 1.30 -16.31
CA MET A 49 -6.24 2.65 -16.02
C MET A 49 -7.73 2.82 -16.34
N THR A 50 -8.23 2.12 -17.36
CA THR A 50 -9.67 2.16 -17.72
C THR A 50 -10.52 1.17 -16.92
N GLY A 51 -9.93 0.10 -16.39
CA GLY A 51 -10.64 -0.93 -15.62
C GLY A 51 -10.58 -0.78 -14.10
N ALA A 52 -9.60 -0.08 -13.56
CA ALA A 52 -9.39 0.05 -12.12
C ALA A 52 -10.24 1.20 -11.54
N SER A 53 -11.13 0.87 -10.60
CA SER A 53 -11.85 1.87 -9.81
C SER A 53 -10.90 2.57 -8.83
N GLY A 54 -10.97 3.90 -8.75
CA GLY A 54 -10.19 4.69 -7.80
C GLY A 54 -8.76 5.01 -8.25
N LEU A 55 -8.28 4.47 -9.37
CA LEU A 55 -6.98 4.85 -9.96
C LEU A 55 -7.14 6.12 -10.79
N HIS A 56 -6.40 7.17 -10.43
CA HIS A 56 -6.54 8.50 -11.03
C HIS A 56 -5.34 8.92 -11.85
N HIS A 57 -4.16 8.35 -11.54
CA HIS A 57 -2.93 8.56 -12.28
C HIS A 57 -2.10 7.29 -12.26
N LEU A 58 -1.46 6.99 -13.39
CA LEU A 58 -0.55 5.87 -13.57
C LEU A 58 0.63 6.33 -14.42
N ALA A 59 1.85 6.08 -13.97
CA ALA A 59 3.05 6.47 -14.69
C ALA A 59 4.09 5.36 -14.69
N TYR A 60 4.78 5.21 -15.82
CA TYR A 60 5.88 4.27 -16.01
C TYR A 60 7.20 5.01 -16.07
N TYR A 61 8.20 4.49 -15.37
CA TYR A 61 9.54 5.10 -15.28
C TYR A 61 10.63 4.08 -15.58
N THR A 62 11.63 4.49 -16.35
CA THR A 62 12.90 3.76 -16.51
C THR A 62 14.04 4.64 -16.02
N ASP A 63 14.89 4.12 -15.13
CA ASP A 63 16.00 4.86 -14.51
C ASP A 63 15.57 6.21 -13.89
N ARG A 64 14.34 6.25 -13.34
CA ARG A 64 13.68 7.44 -12.77
C ARG A 64 13.33 8.52 -13.81
N VAL A 65 13.42 8.20 -15.10
CA VAL A 65 12.94 9.03 -16.21
C VAL A 65 11.52 8.59 -16.55
N LEU A 66 10.61 9.56 -16.72
CA LEU A 66 9.21 9.27 -17.05
C LEU A 66 9.12 8.84 -18.51
N ASP A 67 8.73 7.59 -18.74
CA ASP A 67 8.47 7.07 -20.08
C ASP A 67 7.10 7.54 -20.55
N PHE A 68 6.02 7.20 -19.83
CA PHE A 68 4.68 7.71 -20.11
C PHE A 68 3.84 7.83 -18.85
N ALA A 69 2.75 8.60 -18.93
CA ALA A 69 1.74 8.71 -17.90
C ALA A 69 0.33 8.69 -18.51
N LEU A 70 -0.60 8.16 -17.74
CA LEU A 70 -2.01 7.97 -18.04
C LEU A 70 -2.83 8.51 -16.88
N ASP A 71 -3.88 9.29 -17.15
CA ASP A 71 -4.64 9.92 -16.06
C ASP A 71 -6.10 10.25 -16.41
N HIS A 72 -6.94 10.33 -15.36
CA HIS A 72 -8.34 10.76 -15.41
C HIS A 72 -8.55 12.07 -14.65
N LEU A 73 -7.53 12.94 -14.57
CA LEU A 73 -7.56 14.10 -13.66
C LEU A 73 -8.54 15.19 -14.10
N ASP A 74 -8.95 15.19 -15.36
CA ASP A 74 -9.95 16.12 -15.89
C ASP A 74 -11.39 15.64 -15.60
N ALA A 75 -11.57 14.45 -15.00
CA ALA A 75 -12.87 13.98 -14.59
C ALA A 75 -13.42 14.82 -13.41
N PRO A 76 -14.71 15.20 -13.43
CA PRO A 76 -15.29 16.14 -12.46
C PRO A 76 -15.31 15.62 -11.01
N GLU A 77 -15.16 14.30 -10.83
CA GLU A 77 -15.16 13.62 -9.53
C GLU A 77 -13.82 13.73 -8.79
N VAL A 78 -12.75 14.15 -9.48
CA VAL A 78 -11.41 14.25 -8.90
C VAL A 78 -11.25 15.60 -8.20
N ALA A 79 -11.41 15.60 -6.88
CA ALA A 79 -11.16 16.78 -6.05
C ALA A 79 -9.65 17.03 -5.90
N LEU A 80 -9.05 17.66 -6.91
CA LEU A 80 -7.63 18.01 -6.89
C LEU A 80 -7.32 19.08 -5.82
N PRO A 81 -6.10 19.10 -5.26
CA PRO A 81 -5.69 20.12 -4.31
C PRO A 81 -5.79 21.52 -4.94
N PRO A 82 -6.39 22.51 -4.25
CA PRO A 82 -6.44 23.88 -4.70
C PRO A 82 -5.09 24.56 -4.50
N ALA A 83 -4.57 25.09 -5.61
CA ALA A 83 -3.48 26.04 -5.75
C ALA A 83 -2.05 25.53 -5.52
N GLY A 84 -1.20 25.78 -6.54
CA GLY A 84 0.23 25.50 -6.54
C GLY A 84 0.72 25.25 -7.97
N GLU A 85 1.09 24.00 -8.22
CA GLU A 85 1.63 23.49 -9.48
C GLU A 85 0.56 22.81 -10.33
N GLU A 86 0.76 22.74 -11.64
CA GLU A 86 -0.11 21.96 -12.52
C GLU A 86 -0.09 20.48 -12.06
N PRO A 87 -1.24 19.86 -11.78
CA PRO A 87 -1.33 18.55 -11.12
C PRO A 87 -0.45 17.48 -11.78
N ARG A 88 -0.42 17.45 -13.13
CA ARG A 88 0.36 16.45 -13.87
C ARG A 88 1.86 16.69 -13.71
N VAL A 89 2.35 17.92 -13.79
CA VAL A 89 3.77 18.24 -13.53
C VAL A 89 4.17 17.80 -12.12
N GLY A 90 3.33 18.09 -11.12
CA GLY A 90 3.58 17.66 -9.76
C GLY A 90 3.62 16.13 -9.65
N LEU A 91 2.62 15.41 -10.16
CA LEU A 91 2.55 13.94 -10.09
C LEU A 91 3.76 13.27 -10.74
N ARG A 92 4.24 13.83 -11.86
CA ARG A 92 5.47 13.35 -12.50
C ARG A 92 6.69 13.54 -11.61
N ARG A 93 6.79 14.67 -10.91
CA ARG A 93 7.87 14.92 -9.94
C ARG A 93 7.78 13.97 -8.75
N LEU A 94 6.57 13.74 -8.23
CA LEU A 94 6.29 12.78 -7.17
C LEU A 94 6.79 11.39 -7.56
N GLY A 95 6.42 10.88 -8.74
CA GLY A 95 6.85 9.55 -9.17
C GLY A 95 8.38 9.41 -9.26
N ARG A 96 9.09 10.42 -9.77
CA ARG A 96 10.58 10.40 -9.77
C ARG A 96 11.17 10.37 -8.36
N GLN A 97 10.61 11.16 -7.45
CA GLN A 97 11.06 11.22 -6.06
C GLN A 97 10.76 9.89 -5.33
N LEU A 98 9.63 9.25 -5.61
CA LEU A 98 9.28 7.94 -5.08
C LEU A 98 10.20 6.85 -5.59
N CYS A 99 10.52 6.81 -6.89
CA CYS A 99 11.50 5.86 -7.42
C CYS A 99 12.86 5.99 -6.71
N ALA A 100 13.31 7.23 -6.46
CA ALA A 100 14.55 7.47 -5.70
C ALA A 100 14.44 7.10 -4.21
N ALA A 101 13.27 7.30 -3.59
CA ALA A 101 13.02 6.89 -2.21
C ALA A 101 12.95 5.36 -2.09
N PHE A 102 12.37 4.68 -3.08
CA PHE A 102 12.28 3.23 -3.16
C PHE A 102 13.67 2.59 -3.12
N GLU A 103 14.62 3.06 -3.94
CA GLU A 103 16.00 2.57 -3.96
C GLU A 103 16.70 2.72 -2.60
N GLN A 104 16.48 3.85 -1.91
CA GLN A 104 17.03 4.08 -0.57
C GLN A 104 16.39 3.17 0.48
N LEU A 105 15.10 2.87 0.35
CA LEU A 105 14.39 1.96 1.24
C LEU A 105 14.83 0.51 1.02
N ASP A 106 15.01 0.08 -0.23
CA ASP A 106 15.57 -1.24 -0.56
C ASP A 106 16.95 -1.43 0.06
N ASP A 107 17.85 -0.45 -0.10
CA ASP A 107 19.19 -0.48 0.50
C ASP A 107 19.13 -0.59 2.03
N ARG A 108 18.20 0.12 2.69
CA ARG A 108 18.01 0.05 4.15
C ARG A 108 17.49 -1.33 4.60
N LEU A 109 16.59 -1.93 3.82
CA LEU A 109 15.98 -3.23 4.12
C LEU A 109 16.86 -4.43 3.78
N ARG A 110 17.89 -4.25 2.95
CA ARG A 110 18.80 -5.33 2.53
C ARG A 110 19.40 -6.11 3.70
N ASN A 111 19.69 -5.45 4.81
CA ASN A 111 20.26 -6.09 6.00
C ASN A 111 19.24 -6.94 6.79
N ALA A 112 17.95 -6.89 6.45
CA ALA A 112 16.96 -7.80 7.02
C ALA A 112 17.06 -9.23 6.45
N TYR A 113 17.77 -9.40 5.33
CA TYR A 113 17.85 -10.66 4.57
C TYR A 113 16.48 -11.24 4.18
N THR A 114 15.52 -10.37 3.90
CA THR A 114 14.13 -10.69 3.52
C THR A 114 13.89 -10.66 2.01
N GLY A 115 14.96 -10.55 1.21
CA GLY A 115 14.88 -10.28 -0.23
C GLY A 115 14.77 -8.79 -0.55
N ALA A 116 14.58 -8.50 -1.83
CA ALA A 116 14.45 -7.12 -2.33
C ALA A 116 13.10 -6.48 -1.91
N LEU A 117 13.06 -5.15 -1.84
CA LEU A 117 11.81 -4.39 -1.82
C LEU A 117 11.13 -4.55 -3.19
N ILE A 118 9.86 -4.94 -3.18
CA ILE A 118 9.06 -5.28 -4.38
C ILE A 118 7.80 -4.45 -4.52
N ARG A 119 7.39 -3.73 -3.47
CA ARG A 119 6.28 -2.78 -3.51
C ARG A 119 6.34 -1.80 -2.35
N THR A 120 5.91 -0.57 -2.59
CA THR A 120 5.69 0.44 -1.55
C THR A 120 4.28 1.01 -1.67
N VAL A 121 3.50 0.92 -0.60
CA VAL A 121 2.17 1.57 -0.49
C VAL A 121 2.26 2.71 0.52
N ILE A 122 1.75 3.87 0.15
CA ILE A 122 1.73 5.08 0.98
C ILE A 122 0.31 5.60 1.03
N ARG A 123 -0.22 5.77 2.24
CA ARG A 123 -1.56 6.32 2.47
C ARG A 123 -1.46 7.66 3.20
N THR A 124 -2.05 8.70 2.62
CA THR A 124 -2.33 9.98 3.27
C THR A 124 -3.80 10.08 3.67
N ASP A 125 -4.24 11.23 4.17
CA ASP A 125 -5.66 11.45 4.48
C ASP A 125 -6.55 11.41 3.21
N ASP A 126 -6.01 11.78 2.05
CA ASP A 126 -6.79 11.99 0.83
C ASP A 126 -6.37 11.13 -0.37
N ALA A 127 -5.27 10.38 -0.26
CA ALA A 127 -4.77 9.56 -1.36
C ALA A 127 -4.04 8.29 -0.92
N GLU A 128 -3.98 7.35 -1.84
CA GLU A 128 -3.13 6.18 -1.81
C GLU A 128 -2.16 6.25 -3.00
N ILE A 129 -0.88 6.06 -2.73
CA ILE A 129 0.17 5.99 -3.73
C ILE A 129 0.82 4.63 -3.64
N VAL A 130 1.05 4.00 -4.79
CA VAL A 130 1.75 2.73 -4.91
C VAL A 130 2.92 2.91 -5.84
N CYS A 131 4.09 2.37 -5.47
CA CYS A 131 5.30 2.40 -6.26
C CYS A 131 5.92 1.00 -6.30
N ASP A 132 5.90 0.40 -7.49
CA ASP A 132 6.24 -1.00 -7.69
C ASP A 132 7.29 -1.15 -8.81
N PRO A 133 8.41 -1.83 -8.57
CA PRO A 133 9.32 -2.23 -9.63
C PRO A 133 8.72 -3.36 -10.47
N VAL A 134 8.76 -3.21 -11.80
CA VAL A 134 8.50 -4.31 -12.74
C VAL A 134 9.73 -5.21 -12.79
N VAL A 135 10.89 -4.59 -13.05
CA VAL A 135 12.23 -5.17 -13.02
C VAL A 135 13.19 -4.12 -12.47
N ARG A 136 14.48 -4.44 -12.40
CA ARG A 136 15.50 -3.49 -11.97
C ARG A 136 15.38 -2.19 -12.79
N THR A 137 15.31 -1.07 -12.06
CA THR A 137 15.20 0.31 -12.56
C THR A 137 13.94 0.67 -13.35
N GLN A 138 12.98 -0.24 -13.51
CA GLN A 138 11.70 0.02 -14.16
C GLN A 138 10.58 0.00 -13.12
N TYR A 139 9.85 1.11 -13.01
CA TYR A 139 8.86 1.31 -11.96
C TYR A 139 7.52 1.74 -12.54
N VAL A 140 6.46 1.27 -11.90
CA VAL A 140 5.12 1.82 -12.05
C VAL A 140 4.78 2.61 -10.79
N VAL A 141 4.26 3.81 -10.97
CA VAL A 141 3.72 4.64 -9.88
C VAL A 141 2.25 4.89 -10.18
N GLY A 142 1.38 4.46 -9.26
CA GLY A 142 -0.05 4.71 -9.34
C GLY A 142 -0.52 5.59 -8.17
N VAL A 143 -1.49 6.46 -8.44
CA VAL A 143 -2.10 7.33 -7.43
C VAL A 143 -3.61 7.22 -7.53
N GLY A 144 -4.24 6.95 -6.39
CA GLY A 144 -5.69 7.02 -6.22
C GLY A 144 -6.07 8.05 -5.16
N TYR A 145 -6.87 9.04 -5.53
CA TYR A 145 -7.50 9.93 -4.58
C TYR A 145 -8.70 9.22 -3.93
N THR A 146 -8.74 9.19 -2.61
CA THR A 146 -9.79 8.49 -1.86
C THR A 146 -10.87 9.44 -1.36
N GLY A 147 -10.65 10.76 -1.49
CA GLY A 147 -11.40 11.76 -0.73
C GLY A 147 -11.08 11.69 0.76
N ASP A 148 -11.81 12.48 1.56
CA ASP A 148 -11.68 12.54 3.03
C ASP A 148 -12.35 11.31 3.67
N ARG A 149 -11.77 10.14 3.43
CA ARG A 149 -12.21 8.87 4.02
C ARG A 149 -11.43 8.60 5.30
N ASP A 150 -12.18 8.37 6.39
CA ASP A 150 -11.62 7.93 7.65
C ASP A 150 -11.14 6.47 7.57
N GLY A 151 -10.05 6.16 8.29
CA GLY A 151 -9.45 4.83 8.34
C GLY A 151 -8.08 4.72 7.65
N TYR A 152 -7.44 3.57 7.86
CA TYR A 152 -6.11 3.27 7.32
C TYR A 152 -6.14 2.52 5.99
N ILE A 153 -7.17 1.69 5.79
CA ILE A 153 -7.40 0.88 4.61
C ILE A 153 -8.79 1.22 4.10
N ASP A 154 -8.88 1.43 2.79
CA ASP A 154 -10.13 1.60 2.09
C ASP A 154 -10.34 0.36 1.23
N GLU A 155 -11.05 -0.65 1.75
CA GLU A 155 -11.29 -1.91 1.03
C GLU A 155 -12.07 -1.71 -0.27
N ALA A 156 -12.79 -0.57 -0.40
CA ALA A 156 -13.46 -0.20 -1.64
C ALA A 156 -12.52 0.46 -2.67
N ASN A 157 -11.30 0.83 -2.27
CA ASN A 157 -10.27 1.34 -3.15
C ASN A 157 -9.40 0.19 -3.67
N ASP A 158 -9.67 -0.25 -4.89
CA ASP A 158 -9.00 -1.39 -5.53
C ASP A 158 -7.68 -0.99 -6.24
N VAL A 159 -7.12 0.20 -5.93
CA VAL A 159 -5.88 0.71 -6.56
C VAL A 159 -4.70 -0.23 -6.35
N ASP A 160 -4.39 -0.58 -5.10
CA ASP A 160 -3.26 -1.46 -4.77
C ASP A 160 -3.38 -2.82 -5.46
N ARG A 161 -4.55 -3.45 -5.35
CA ARG A 161 -4.82 -4.75 -5.99
C ARG A 161 -4.75 -4.68 -7.52
N SER A 162 -5.23 -3.60 -8.12
CA SER A 162 -5.18 -3.41 -9.58
C SER A 162 -3.73 -3.23 -10.07
N LEU A 163 -2.90 -2.52 -9.31
CA LEU A 163 -1.49 -2.34 -9.63
C LEU A 163 -0.68 -3.62 -9.41
N ALA A 164 -0.96 -4.39 -8.37
CA ALA A 164 -0.36 -5.71 -8.17
C ALA A 164 -0.59 -6.65 -9.38
N ARG A 165 -1.82 -6.67 -9.91
CA ARG A 165 -2.16 -7.42 -11.13
C ARG A 165 -1.44 -6.86 -12.37
N LEU A 166 -1.41 -5.54 -12.52
CA LEU A 166 -0.68 -4.87 -13.59
C LEU A 166 0.81 -5.26 -13.59
N ILE A 167 1.48 -5.19 -12.45
CA ILE A 167 2.90 -5.55 -12.33
C ILE A 167 3.12 -7.01 -12.68
N THR A 168 2.25 -7.91 -12.21
CA THR A 168 2.31 -9.33 -12.56
C THR A 168 2.25 -9.54 -14.07
N GLU A 169 1.36 -8.83 -14.76
CA GLU A 169 1.25 -8.90 -16.21
C GLU A 169 2.48 -8.31 -16.92
N LEU A 170 2.95 -7.13 -16.51
CA LEU A 170 4.16 -6.50 -17.09
C LEU A 170 5.41 -7.38 -16.89
N ARG A 171 5.51 -8.10 -15.77
CA ARG A 171 6.58 -9.06 -15.50
C ARG A 171 6.48 -10.30 -16.38
N ALA A 172 5.27 -10.78 -16.64
CA ALA A 172 5.04 -11.91 -17.53
C ALA A 172 5.50 -11.61 -18.97
N GLU A 173 5.32 -10.36 -19.44
CA GLU A 173 5.82 -9.91 -20.76
C GLU A 173 7.35 -10.02 -20.92
N VAL A 174 8.09 -10.07 -19.81
CA VAL A 174 9.55 -10.25 -19.81
C VAL A 174 9.98 -11.63 -19.31
N GLY A 175 9.05 -12.57 -19.18
CA GLY A 175 9.30 -13.96 -18.80
C GLY A 175 9.55 -14.17 -17.30
N LEU A 176 9.14 -13.24 -16.45
CA LEU A 176 9.26 -13.34 -15.00
C LEU A 176 7.94 -13.77 -14.35
N SER A 177 8.02 -14.47 -13.22
CA SER A 177 6.86 -14.88 -12.43
C SER A 177 6.31 -13.73 -11.57
N SER A 178 5.07 -13.91 -11.11
CA SER A 178 4.48 -13.08 -10.04
C SER A 178 5.40 -13.09 -8.80
N GLN A 179 5.42 -11.95 -8.11
CA GLN A 179 6.03 -11.81 -6.79
C GLN A 179 4.97 -11.83 -5.67
N ASN A 180 3.70 -12.07 -6.03
CA ASN A 180 2.56 -12.05 -5.10
C ASN A 180 2.54 -10.74 -4.29
N LEU A 181 2.56 -9.60 -5.00
CA LEU A 181 2.56 -8.28 -4.38
C LEU A 181 1.34 -8.15 -3.47
N GLY A 182 1.58 -7.85 -2.19
CA GLY A 182 0.53 -7.80 -1.18
C GLY A 182 -0.08 -9.11 -0.75
N GLY A 183 0.37 -10.24 -1.26
CA GLY A 183 -0.24 -11.53 -0.95
C GLY A 183 -1.55 -11.77 -1.69
N PHE A 184 -1.93 -10.93 -2.66
CA PHE A 184 -3.24 -10.99 -3.32
C PHE A 184 -3.46 -12.22 -4.22
N ASP A 185 -2.40 -12.90 -4.65
CA ASP A 185 -2.50 -14.12 -5.46
C ASP A 185 -2.74 -15.37 -4.58
N THR A 186 -2.70 -15.22 -3.26
CA THR A 186 -2.94 -16.33 -2.32
C THR A 186 -4.37 -16.31 -1.85
N GLU A 187 -5.04 -17.46 -1.93
CA GLU A 187 -6.35 -17.63 -1.31
C GLU A 187 -6.27 -17.40 0.20
N GLU A 188 -7.21 -16.60 0.72
CA GLU A 188 -7.39 -16.44 2.15
C GLU A 188 -7.85 -17.75 2.76
N THR A 189 -6.89 -18.51 3.28
CA THR A 189 -7.16 -19.54 4.27
C THR A 189 -7.51 -18.81 5.57
N GLY A 190 -8.69 -19.14 6.12
CA GLY A 190 -9.19 -18.54 7.36
C GLY A 190 -8.21 -18.61 8.51
N ASP A 191 -8.48 -17.87 9.59
CA ASP A 191 -7.53 -17.73 10.69
C ASP A 191 -7.09 -19.10 11.23
N PRO A 192 -5.78 -19.39 11.20
CA PRO A 192 -5.27 -20.63 11.75
C PRO A 192 -5.62 -20.70 13.25
N ALA A 193 -5.87 -21.92 13.74
CA ALA A 193 -6.14 -22.13 15.15
C ALA A 193 -5.00 -21.52 15.99
N ARG A 194 -5.37 -20.74 17.01
CA ARG A 194 -4.43 -20.03 17.86
C ARG A 194 -3.80 -21.01 18.84
N GLU A 195 -2.68 -21.61 18.45
CA GLU A 195 -1.85 -22.38 19.37
C GLU A 195 -1.17 -21.44 20.39
N PRO A 196 -1.00 -21.86 21.65
CA PRO A 196 -0.26 -21.07 22.62
C PRO A 196 1.18 -20.84 22.15
N PHE A 197 1.62 -19.58 22.14
CA PHE A 197 3.00 -19.20 21.88
C PHE A 197 3.51 -18.28 22.98
N VAL A 198 4.83 -18.20 23.11
CA VAL A 198 5.50 -17.24 24.01
C VAL A 198 6.05 -16.11 23.16
N SER A 199 5.65 -14.87 23.45
CA SER A 199 6.24 -13.70 22.83
C SER A 199 7.48 -13.24 23.61
N HIS A 200 8.50 -12.81 22.88
CA HIS A 200 9.59 -12.05 23.45
C HIS A 200 9.13 -10.59 23.59
N VAL A 201 9.20 -10.01 24.79
CA VAL A 201 8.70 -8.65 25.07
C VAL A 201 9.82 -7.79 25.65
N THR A 202 9.95 -6.56 25.18
CA THR A 202 10.89 -5.58 25.73
C THR A 202 10.21 -4.23 25.90
N LYS A 203 10.44 -3.60 27.06
CA LYS A 203 9.85 -2.31 27.43
C LYS A 203 10.97 -1.35 27.81
N ARG A 204 10.95 -0.15 27.24
CA ARG A 204 11.85 0.96 27.58
C ARG A 204 11.13 2.10 28.31
N GLY A 205 9.80 2.12 28.29
CA GLY A 205 8.97 3.13 28.95
C GLY A 205 7.69 2.55 29.55
N SER A 206 6.82 3.45 30.03
CA SER A 206 5.47 3.09 30.47
C SER A 206 4.53 3.08 29.27
N LEU A 207 3.79 1.98 29.09
CA LEU A 207 2.75 1.83 28.09
C LEU A 207 1.41 1.59 28.82
N PRO A 208 0.28 2.15 28.37
CA PRO A 208 -1.02 1.79 28.91
C PRO A 208 -1.24 0.29 28.76
N ALA A 209 -1.69 -0.39 29.82
CA ALA A 209 -1.92 -1.84 29.81
C ALA A 209 -2.79 -2.32 28.62
N PRO A 210 -3.88 -1.61 28.23
CA PRO A 210 -4.66 -2.01 27.06
C PRO A 210 -3.87 -2.00 25.75
N VAL A 211 -2.93 -1.05 25.58
CA VAL A 211 -2.10 -0.97 24.36
C VAL A 211 -1.08 -2.11 24.33
N GLU A 212 -0.52 -2.45 25.49
CA GLU A 212 0.37 -3.62 25.63
C GLU A 212 -0.35 -4.93 25.31
N GLU A 213 -1.54 -5.13 25.90
CA GLU A 213 -2.38 -6.30 25.67
C GLU A 213 -2.80 -6.41 24.20
N ALA A 214 -3.18 -5.29 23.57
CA ALA A 214 -3.50 -5.25 22.14
C ALA A 214 -2.29 -5.62 21.27
N CYS A 215 -1.11 -5.02 21.51
CA CYS A 215 0.09 -5.32 20.74
C CYS A 215 0.53 -6.78 20.88
N THR A 216 0.57 -7.31 22.11
CA THR A 216 0.93 -8.73 22.34
C THR A 216 -0.13 -9.69 21.80
N GLY A 217 -1.41 -9.34 21.93
CA GLY A 217 -2.55 -10.08 21.39
C GLY A 217 -2.63 -10.05 19.85
N ALA A 218 -2.02 -9.06 19.21
CA ALA A 218 -1.94 -8.99 17.75
C ALA A 218 -0.86 -9.89 17.15
N LEU A 219 0.12 -10.38 17.92
CA LEU A 219 1.15 -11.28 17.38
C LEU A 219 0.57 -12.64 17.01
N HIS A 220 1.10 -13.25 15.95
CA HIS A 220 0.81 -14.63 15.57
C HIS A 220 1.92 -15.23 14.70
N PRO A 221 2.34 -16.50 14.91
CA PRO A 221 3.38 -17.15 14.10
C PRO A 221 3.06 -17.37 12.61
N ALA A 222 1.85 -17.03 12.16
CA ALA A 222 1.42 -17.21 10.77
C ALA A 222 1.30 -15.90 9.98
N ASP A 223 1.25 -14.75 10.68
CA ASP A 223 1.00 -13.44 10.07
C ASP A 223 1.89 -12.34 10.67
N LEU A 224 1.50 -11.71 11.77
CA LEU A 224 2.21 -10.62 12.43
C LEU A 224 3.26 -11.16 13.40
N HIS A 225 4.53 -11.13 12.99
CA HIS A 225 5.63 -11.73 13.74
C HIS A 225 6.33 -10.77 14.70
N PHE A 226 6.25 -9.46 14.44
CA PHE A 226 6.85 -8.42 15.28
C PHE A 226 5.95 -7.19 15.28
N VAL A 227 5.89 -6.53 16.44
CA VAL A 227 5.24 -5.23 16.60
C VAL A 227 6.08 -4.33 17.52
N ALA A 228 6.19 -3.06 17.16
CA ALA A 228 6.75 -2.02 18.03
C ALA A 228 5.76 -0.87 18.16
N TYR A 229 5.67 -0.31 19.36
CA TYR A 229 4.93 0.91 19.65
C TYR A 229 5.93 2.02 19.98
N CYS A 230 5.82 3.13 19.26
CA CYS A 230 6.74 4.24 19.33
C CYS A 230 6.04 5.50 19.82
N VAL A 231 6.72 6.30 20.65
CA VAL A 231 6.27 7.60 21.15
C VAL A 231 7.38 8.61 20.89
N ASP A 232 7.06 9.71 20.22
CA ASP A 232 8.03 10.74 19.82
C ASP A 232 9.26 10.17 19.09
N ASP A 233 9.00 9.20 18.21
CA ASP A 233 10.01 8.51 17.40
C ASP A 233 10.96 7.59 18.19
N GLU A 234 10.70 7.36 19.47
CA GLU A 234 11.41 6.41 20.31
C GLU A 234 10.59 5.13 20.53
N VAL A 235 11.25 3.97 20.44
CA VAL A 235 10.61 2.67 20.71
C VAL A 235 10.42 2.50 22.21
N VAL A 236 9.18 2.59 22.69
CA VAL A 236 8.85 2.40 24.12
C VAL A 236 8.50 0.96 24.46
N PHE A 237 8.02 0.22 23.46
CA PHE A 237 7.61 -1.17 23.56
C PHE A 237 7.88 -1.90 22.23
N HIS A 238 8.36 -3.14 22.29
CA HIS A 238 8.26 -4.06 21.17
C HIS A 238 8.07 -5.49 21.65
N ALA A 239 7.43 -6.30 20.81
CA ALA A 239 7.25 -7.71 21.03
C ALA A 239 7.32 -8.49 19.72
N ASP A 240 7.72 -9.76 19.80
CA ASP A 240 7.80 -10.65 18.65
C ASP A 240 7.62 -12.12 19.01
N VAL A 241 7.46 -12.95 17.99
CA VAL A 241 7.35 -14.41 18.08
C VAL A 241 8.44 -15.11 17.28
N PHE A 242 9.60 -14.47 17.07
CA PHE A 242 10.66 -15.00 16.20
C PHE A 242 11.24 -16.34 16.66
N ASP A 243 11.15 -16.65 17.95
CA ASP A 243 11.62 -17.92 18.52
C ASP A 243 10.63 -19.09 18.30
N HIS A 244 9.48 -18.85 17.65
CA HIS A 244 8.50 -19.88 17.36
C HIS A 244 9.00 -20.87 16.29
N ALA A 245 8.83 -22.17 16.53
CA ALA A 245 9.36 -23.22 15.66
C ALA A 245 8.86 -23.15 14.20
N ALA A 246 7.60 -22.70 14.00
CA ALA A 246 7.03 -22.51 12.66
C ALA A 246 7.80 -21.47 11.80
N LEU A 247 8.57 -20.58 12.43
CA LEU A 247 9.35 -19.55 11.74
C LEU A 247 10.79 -19.98 11.46
N SER A 248 11.20 -21.18 11.89
CA SER A 248 12.58 -21.67 11.74
C SER A 248 13.11 -21.59 10.30
N MET A 249 12.26 -21.77 9.29
CA MET A 249 12.64 -21.65 7.88
C MET A 249 13.13 -20.25 7.47
N TYR A 250 12.72 -19.21 8.20
CA TYR A 250 13.14 -17.82 7.96
C TYR A 250 14.47 -17.47 8.65
N PHE A 251 15.02 -18.38 9.44
CA PHE A 251 16.25 -18.19 10.23
C PHE A 251 17.26 -19.27 9.84
N ALA A 252 18.12 -18.95 8.89
CA ALA A 252 19.17 -19.85 8.43
C ALA A 252 20.53 -19.15 8.40
N GLY A 253 21.60 -19.93 8.60
CA GLY A 253 22.97 -19.42 8.57
C GLY A 253 23.22 -18.37 9.65
N SER A 254 23.59 -17.15 9.23
CA SER A 254 23.90 -16.03 10.14
C SER A 254 22.67 -15.23 10.59
N VAL A 255 21.48 -15.52 10.06
CA VAL A 255 20.25 -14.78 10.39
C VAL A 255 19.55 -15.50 11.53
N THR A 256 19.68 -14.96 12.74
CA THR A 256 19.05 -15.48 13.96
C THR A 256 17.82 -14.65 14.36
N PRO A 257 16.92 -15.18 15.21
CA PRO A 257 15.85 -14.39 15.83
C PRO A 257 16.37 -13.10 16.49
N ASP A 258 17.44 -13.18 17.28
CA ASP A 258 18.07 -12.02 17.92
C ASP A 258 18.58 -10.99 16.92
N TYR A 259 19.22 -11.43 15.84
CA TYR A 259 19.69 -10.54 14.78
C TYR A 259 18.52 -9.77 14.17
N ARG A 260 17.44 -10.47 13.83
CA ARG A 260 16.26 -9.88 13.17
C ARG A 260 15.48 -8.95 14.09
N ARG A 261 15.39 -9.32 15.37
CA ARG A 261 14.84 -8.49 16.44
C ARG A 261 15.60 -7.17 16.58
N ALA A 262 16.93 -7.24 16.69
CA ALA A 262 17.78 -6.05 16.78
C ALA A 262 17.66 -5.17 15.52
N PHE A 263 17.58 -5.79 14.33
CA PHE A 263 17.36 -5.08 13.08
C PHE A 263 16.03 -4.31 13.07
N TYR A 264 14.90 -4.97 13.35
CA TYR A 264 13.60 -4.31 13.31
C TYR A 264 13.38 -3.31 14.44
N GLN A 265 13.99 -3.52 15.60
CA GLN A 265 14.05 -2.51 16.65
C GLN A 265 14.73 -1.23 16.14
N LYS A 266 15.92 -1.36 15.55
CA LYS A 266 16.66 -0.22 14.99
C LYS A 266 15.92 0.43 13.82
N LEU A 267 15.30 -0.36 12.94
CA LEU A 267 14.48 0.16 11.85
C LEU A 267 13.30 0.97 12.40
N SER A 268 12.68 0.52 13.49
CA SER A 268 11.56 1.23 14.14
C SER A 268 11.98 2.60 14.67
N GLU A 269 13.18 2.73 15.24
CA GLU A 269 13.77 4.01 15.66
C GLU A 269 14.06 4.92 14.44
N GLN A 270 14.47 4.34 13.31
CA GLN A 270 14.83 5.07 12.09
C GLN A 270 13.63 5.44 11.19
N LEU A 271 12.44 4.89 11.45
CA LEU A 271 11.25 5.15 10.62
C LEU A 271 10.77 6.61 10.68
N CYS A 272 11.21 7.39 11.66
CA CYS A 272 10.97 8.83 11.71
C CYS A 272 11.60 9.59 10.52
N GLU A 273 12.78 9.18 10.08
CA GLU A 273 13.47 9.73 8.91
C GLU A 273 12.70 9.36 7.64
N ILE A 274 12.31 8.10 7.53
CA ILE A 274 11.54 7.56 6.39
C ILE A 274 10.20 8.31 6.29
N ARG A 275 9.47 8.43 7.40
CA ARG A 275 8.24 9.22 7.50
C ARG A 275 8.46 10.67 7.06
N THR A 276 9.54 11.30 7.50
CA THR A 276 9.84 12.70 7.15
C THR A 276 10.15 12.86 5.67
N GLN A 277 10.93 11.93 5.10
CA GLN A 277 11.23 11.88 3.68
C GLN A 277 9.96 11.66 2.85
N LEU A 278 9.14 10.66 3.19
CA LEU A 278 7.90 10.35 2.47
C LEU A 278 6.89 11.49 2.59
N ASN A 279 6.69 12.08 3.77
CA ASN A 279 5.84 13.26 3.92
C ASN A 279 6.34 14.44 3.06
N ARG A 280 7.65 14.66 2.95
CA ARG A 280 8.17 15.73 2.09
C ARG A 280 7.89 15.48 0.62
N VAL A 281 8.00 14.22 0.19
CA VAL A 281 7.71 13.79 -1.18
C VAL A 281 6.22 13.93 -1.51
N THR A 282 5.33 13.61 -0.56
CA THR A 282 3.87 13.65 -0.78
C THR A 282 3.22 15.01 -0.52
N ALA A 283 3.75 15.83 0.41
CA ALA A 283 3.11 17.07 0.86
C ALA A 283 2.91 18.14 -0.21
N LEU A 284 3.61 18.05 -1.35
CA LEU A 284 3.47 19.02 -2.44
C LEU A 284 2.22 18.78 -3.30
N LEU A 285 1.58 17.62 -3.17
CA LEU A 285 0.46 17.19 -4.03
C LEU A 285 -0.68 16.56 -3.28
N LEU A 286 -0.41 16.00 -2.10
CA LEU A 286 -1.40 15.32 -1.30
C LEU A 286 -1.66 16.12 -0.04
N ARG A 287 -2.92 16.20 0.34
CA ARG A 287 -3.31 16.83 1.59
C ARG A 287 -3.12 15.85 2.73
N GLY A 288 -3.03 16.43 3.91
CA GLY A 288 -3.04 15.64 5.12
C GLY A 288 -1.71 14.96 5.40
N ARG A 289 -1.78 13.98 6.28
CA ARG A 289 -0.61 13.39 6.93
C ARG A 289 -0.46 11.94 6.51
N LEU A 290 0.78 11.47 6.49
CA LEU A 290 1.05 10.04 6.36
C LEU A 290 0.34 9.25 7.46
N LYS A 291 -0.55 8.34 7.05
CA LYS A 291 -1.34 7.45 7.92
C LYS A 291 -0.73 6.05 7.95
N ARG A 292 -0.37 5.51 6.79
CA ARG A 292 0.11 4.14 6.63
C ARG A 292 1.22 4.07 5.57
N VAL A 293 2.21 3.22 5.82
CA VAL A 293 3.19 2.78 4.82
C VAL A 293 3.29 1.26 4.87
N VAL A 294 3.33 0.62 3.71
CA VAL A 294 3.67 -0.79 3.55
C VAL A 294 4.92 -0.87 2.69
N LEU A 295 5.96 -1.50 3.24
CA LEU A 295 7.21 -1.81 2.55
C LEU A 295 7.24 -3.32 2.36
N ASP A 296 6.85 -3.74 1.17
CA ASP A 296 6.67 -5.13 0.80
C ASP A 296 7.98 -5.67 0.19
N VAL A 297 8.51 -6.75 0.76
CA VAL A 297 9.78 -7.39 0.39
C VAL A 297 9.52 -8.84 -0.01
N GLU A 298 10.41 -9.48 -0.76
CA GLU A 298 10.12 -10.82 -1.32
C GLU A 298 9.66 -11.89 -0.31
N GLN A 299 10.08 -11.81 0.96
CA GLN A 299 9.63 -12.73 2.00
C GLN A 299 8.40 -12.24 2.80
N GLY A 300 8.04 -10.96 2.80
CA GLY A 300 7.01 -10.42 3.71
C GLY A 300 6.89 -8.90 3.63
N ALA A 301 6.59 -8.22 4.74
CA ALA A 301 6.44 -6.76 4.71
C ALA A 301 6.73 -6.10 6.05
N VAL A 302 7.12 -4.82 5.99
CA VAL A 302 7.21 -3.90 7.13
C VAL A 302 6.10 -2.86 7.01
N TYR A 303 5.39 -2.65 8.12
CA TYR A 303 4.24 -1.75 8.21
C TYR A 303 4.58 -0.56 9.09
N TYR A 304 4.08 0.61 8.73
CA TYR A 304 4.04 1.79 9.60
C TYR A 304 2.59 2.26 9.69
N TYR A 305 2.08 2.48 10.90
CA TYR A 305 0.74 2.99 11.15
C TYR A 305 0.77 4.14 12.15
N ARG A 306 0.25 5.28 11.75
CA ARG A 306 0.19 6.47 12.60
C ARG A 306 -1.03 6.42 13.52
N VAL A 307 -0.82 6.07 14.79
CA VAL A 307 -1.86 6.06 15.84
C VAL A 307 -2.24 7.47 16.32
N SER A 308 -1.28 8.39 16.45
CA SER A 308 -1.61 9.76 16.86
C SER A 308 -0.65 10.80 16.26
N ARG A 309 -0.58 12.01 16.84
CA ARG A 309 0.44 12.99 16.46
C ARG A 309 1.84 12.60 16.90
N ARG A 310 1.95 11.86 18.01
CA ARG A 310 3.21 11.53 18.66
C ARG A 310 3.47 10.02 18.66
N THR A 311 2.46 9.22 18.37
CA THR A 311 2.55 7.76 18.47
C THR A 311 2.32 7.08 17.14
N HIS A 312 3.00 5.96 16.95
CA HIS A 312 2.86 5.11 15.78
C HIS A 312 3.23 3.67 16.11
N LEU A 313 2.75 2.75 15.27
CA LEU A 313 3.07 1.34 15.30
C LEU A 313 3.98 0.98 14.13
N VAL A 314 4.83 0.00 14.38
CA VAL A 314 5.61 -0.69 13.35
C VAL A 314 5.27 -2.17 13.43
N GLY A 315 4.90 -2.77 12.32
CA GLY A 315 4.59 -4.20 12.24
C GLY A 315 5.51 -4.90 11.26
N VAL A 316 5.70 -6.20 11.42
CA VAL A 316 6.42 -7.02 10.43
C VAL A 316 5.74 -8.36 10.23
N THR A 317 5.53 -8.72 8.96
CA THR A 317 5.33 -10.11 8.56
C THR A 317 6.55 -10.62 7.79
N LEU A 318 6.80 -11.92 7.92
CA LEU A 318 7.86 -12.66 7.24
C LEU A 318 7.28 -13.65 6.25
N HIS A 319 5.98 -13.53 5.95
CA HIS A 319 5.26 -14.49 5.14
C HIS A 319 4.47 -13.75 4.04
N GLN A 320 5.08 -13.68 2.86
CA GLN A 320 4.54 -12.95 1.70
C GLN A 320 3.06 -13.22 1.38
N PRO A 321 2.60 -14.48 1.40
CA PRO A 321 1.18 -14.81 1.21
C PRO A 321 0.20 -14.19 2.22
N LYS A 322 0.68 -13.68 3.37
CA LYS A 322 -0.13 -13.09 4.43
C LYS A 322 0.04 -11.57 4.55
N VAL A 323 0.66 -10.91 3.57
CA VAL A 323 0.90 -9.45 3.62
C VAL A 323 -0.40 -8.66 3.73
N HIS A 324 -1.43 -8.92 2.90
CA HIS A 324 -2.71 -8.21 2.99
C HIS A 324 -3.44 -8.49 4.32
N HIS A 325 -3.50 -9.75 4.74
CA HIS A 325 -4.14 -10.12 6.01
C HIS A 325 -3.46 -9.44 7.21
N THR A 326 -2.12 -9.42 7.23
CA THR A 326 -1.36 -8.73 8.28
C THR A 326 -1.57 -7.21 8.24
N ASP A 327 -1.73 -6.63 7.05
CA ASP A 327 -2.02 -5.21 6.86
C ASP A 327 -3.40 -4.82 7.45
N VAL A 328 -4.43 -5.64 7.19
CA VAL A 328 -5.76 -5.49 7.81
C VAL A 328 -5.67 -5.60 9.33
N ARG A 329 -4.92 -6.59 9.84
CA ARG A 329 -4.69 -6.76 11.28
C ARG A 329 -3.95 -5.58 11.91
N MET A 330 -2.97 -5.01 11.22
CA MET A 330 -2.26 -3.81 11.67
C MET A 330 -3.16 -2.58 11.69
N ALA A 331 -4.08 -2.44 10.73
CA ALA A 331 -5.08 -1.37 10.73
C ALA A 331 -6.02 -1.48 11.94
N GLN A 332 -6.51 -2.69 12.23
CA GLN A 332 -7.34 -2.95 13.41
C GLN A 332 -6.58 -2.61 14.70
N LEU A 333 -5.34 -3.09 14.84
CA LEU A 333 -4.49 -2.80 16.00
C LEU A 333 -4.25 -1.29 16.16
N ALA A 334 -4.00 -0.56 15.07
CA ALA A 334 -3.81 0.89 15.12
C ALA A 334 -5.07 1.61 15.61
N THR A 335 -6.25 1.21 15.12
CA THR A 335 -7.54 1.72 15.61
C THR A 335 -7.77 1.36 17.08
N GLU A 336 -7.45 0.15 17.54
CA GLU A 336 -7.55 -0.20 18.97
C GLU A 336 -6.64 0.70 19.83
N CYS A 337 -5.41 0.95 19.41
CA CYS A 337 -4.47 1.81 20.12
C CYS A 337 -4.91 3.29 20.15
N GLU A 338 -5.60 3.78 19.12
CA GLU A 338 -6.12 5.16 19.05
C GLU A 338 -7.08 5.48 20.21
N HIS A 339 -7.85 4.49 20.67
CA HIS A 339 -8.82 4.64 21.75
C HIS A 339 -8.16 4.73 23.15
N HIS A 340 -6.84 4.56 23.23
CA HIS A 340 -6.07 4.56 24.48
C HIS A 340 -4.88 5.54 24.43
N PRO A 341 -5.12 6.86 24.28
CA PRO A 341 -4.05 7.83 24.15
C PRO A 341 -3.14 7.84 25.39
N THR A 342 -1.83 7.75 25.15
CA THR A 342 -0.80 8.02 26.16
C THR A 342 -0.88 9.50 26.60
N VAL A 343 -1.08 9.72 27.90
CA VAL A 343 -1.17 11.05 28.55
C VAL A 343 0.13 11.82 28.49
#